data_AF-A0A2D4FFF7-F1
#
_entry.id   AF-A0A2D4FFF7-F1
#
_cell.length_a   1.000
_cell.length_b   1.000
_cell.length_c   1.000
_cell.angle_alpha   90.00
_cell.angle_beta   90.00
_cell.angle_gamma   90.00
#
_symmetry.space_group_name_H-M   'P 1'
#
loop_
_entity.id
_entity.type
_entity.pdbx_description
1 polymer ?
#
loop_
_entity_poly.entity_id
_entity_poly.type
_entity_poly.pdbx_seq_one_letter_code
_entity_poly.pdbx_strand_id
1 'polypeptide(L)'
;FLFSSLDTNNDLFISPEEFKPIAEKLTGMVPVSGTEEEEVTDPNGETLSILAKFQPLLMETMTKSKDGFLGISHVAFTGLRNWTAPASPLSMMFARQFKAFLPPKNKLELGDPWWIIPSELNIFTGYLPNNRFYPPAPKGKEVIIHKLLSMFHPRPFVKTRFAPQGAVACIQAVAEFYYKIAFRIHAEFQLNEPPDFPFWFSPAQFTGYIVFSKDSSHVREFKLFVPNNRSLNVDMEWLYGALESSNMEVDIGYLPQMELESLGPSTPSVIHDENGNVIDSREGEPI
;
A
#
# COMPACT_ATOMS: atom_id res chain seq x y z
N PHE A 1 16.35 -31.12 20.53
CA PHE A 1 14.99 -31.00 21.09
C PHE A 1 13.99 -30.49 20.06
N LEU A 2 14.20 -29.33 19.42
CA LEU A 2 13.25 -28.82 18.41
C LEU A 2 13.25 -29.65 17.10
N PHE A 3 14.42 -29.97 16.55
CA PHE A 3 14.55 -30.75 15.32
C PHE A 3 13.93 -32.15 15.44
N SER A 4 14.31 -32.87 16.49
CA SER A 4 13.78 -34.21 16.84
C SER A 4 12.27 -34.25 17.13
N SER A 5 11.62 -33.10 17.34
CA SER A 5 10.17 -33.03 17.56
C SER A 5 9.36 -32.80 16.28
N LEU A 6 10.03 -32.50 15.17
CA LEU A 6 9.43 -32.17 13.87
C LEU A 6 9.70 -33.25 12.83
N ASP A 7 10.86 -33.92 12.92
CA ASP A 7 11.23 -35.08 12.14
C ASP A 7 10.39 -36.29 12.62
N THR A 8 9.17 -36.41 12.06
CA THR A 8 8.18 -37.42 12.45
C THR A 8 8.48 -38.79 11.87
N ASN A 9 9.17 -38.82 10.73
CA ASN A 9 9.58 -40.07 10.08
C ASN A 9 10.99 -40.55 10.49
N ASN A 10 11.72 -39.75 11.29
CA ASN A 10 13.09 -39.98 11.75
C ASN A 10 14.10 -40.18 10.62
N ASP A 11 13.91 -39.48 9.50
CA ASP A 11 14.81 -39.57 8.35
C ASP A 11 16.01 -38.61 8.42
N LEU A 12 16.11 -37.82 9.50
CA LEU A 12 17.13 -36.79 9.76
C LEU A 12 17.05 -35.58 8.82
N PHE A 13 15.97 -35.44 8.05
CA PHE A 13 15.62 -34.26 7.28
C PHE A 13 14.29 -33.70 7.80
N ILE A 14 13.96 -32.48 7.38
CA ILE A 14 12.65 -31.88 7.65
C ILE A 14 12.01 -31.65 6.30
N SER A 15 10.95 -32.41 6.01
CA SER A 15 10.14 -32.22 4.81
C SER A 15 9.34 -30.91 4.85
N PRO A 16 8.89 -30.39 3.70
CA PRO A 16 7.98 -29.24 3.66
C PRO A 16 6.72 -29.42 4.54
N GLU A 17 6.22 -30.65 4.63
CA GLU A 17 5.07 -31.04 5.44
C GLU A 17 5.37 -30.95 6.95
N GLU A 18 6.55 -31.41 7.38
CA GLU A 18 6.98 -31.34 8.78
C GLU A 18 7.35 -29.91 9.20
N PHE A 19 7.78 -29.09 8.26
CA PHE A 19 8.06 -27.68 8.49
C PHE A 19 6.79 -26.81 8.57
N LYS A 20 5.69 -27.26 7.98
CA LYS A 20 4.43 -26.51 7.86
C LYS A 20 3.93 -25.87 9.18
N PRO A 21 3.91 -26.55 10.34
CA PRO A 21 3.43 -25.96 11.59
C PRO A 21 4.31 -24.81 12.09
N ILE A 22 5.61 -24.86 11.78
CA ILE A 22 6.57 -23.79 12.09
C ILE A 22 6.39 -22.64 11.13
N ALA A 23 6.25 -22.93 9.84
CA ALA A 23 5.95 -21.92 8.83
C ALA A 23 4.68 -21.15 9.22
N GLU A 24 3.58 -21.84 9.56
CA GLU A 24 2.32 -21.24 10.00
C GLU A 24 2.47 -20.35 11.26
N LYS A 25 3.33 -20.76 12.20
CA LYS A 25 3.58 -20.00 13.43
C LYS A 25 4.53 -18.80 13.23
N LEU A 26 5.45 -18.88 12.27
CA LEU A 26 6.37 -17.80 11.90
C LEU A 26 5.73 -16.79 10.94
N THR A 27 4.82 -17.24 10.07
CA THR A 27 4.10 -16.39 9.11
C THR A 27 2.74 -15.91 9.62
N GLY A 28 2.22 -16.47 10.72
CA GLY A 28 0.93 -16.13 11.28
C GLY A 28 -0.27 -16.67 10.48
N MET A 29 -0.06 -17.67 9.61
CA MET A 29 -1.11 -18.32 8.84
C MET A 29 -1.84 -19.37 9.70
N VAL A 30 -2.81 -18.94 10.49
CA VAL A 30 -3.92 -19.82 10.90
C VAL A 30 -4.78 -20.07 9.66
N PRO A 31 -5.29 -21.28 9.39
CA PRO A 31 -6.28 -21.46 8.33
C PRO A 31 -7.51 -20.61 8.67
N VAL A 32 -7.66 -19.49 7.95
CA VAL A 32 -8.73 -18.53 8.15
C VAL A 32 -10.01 -19.13 7.58
N SER A 33 -10.77 -19.82 8.43
CA SER A 33 -12.21 -19.91 8.24
C SER A 33 -12.81 -18.55 8.58
N GLY A 34 -12.98 -17.69 7.57
CA GLY A 34 -13.69 -16.42 7.72
C GLY A 34 -13.06 -15.23 7.01
N THR A 35 -13.56 -14.98 5.80
CA THR A 35 -13.51 -13.69 5.08
C THR A 35 -12.14 -13.27 4.55
N GLU A 36 -11.59 -14.06 3.63
CA GLU A 36 -10.96 -13.47 2.45
C GLU A 36 -12.05 -12.63 1.76
N GLU A 37 -11.90 -11.30 1.72
CA GLU A 37 -12.65 -10.54 0.72
C GLU A 37 -12.10 -11.02 -0.62
N GLU A 38 -12.83 -11.95 -1.25
CA GLU A 38 -12.57 -12.43 -2.61
C GLU A 38 -12.22 -11.23 -3.49
N GLU A 39 -11.19 -11.39 -4.31
CA GLU A 39 -10.80 -10.38 -5.28
C GLU A 39 -12.06 -9.95 -6.03
N VAL A 40 -12.51 -8.70 -5.80
CA VAL A 40 -13.77 -8.20 -6.34
C VAL A 40 -13.61 -8.16 -7.85
N THR A 41 -14.08 -9.21 -8.51
CA THR A 41 -14.23 -9.29 -9.96
C THR A 41 -15.60 -8.73 -10.29
N ASP A 42 -15.63 -7.76 -11.19
CA ASP A 42 -16.87 -7.21 -11.71
C ASP A 42 -16.74 -7.08 -13.23
N PRO A 43 -16.75 -8.22 -13.95
CA PRO A 43 -16.51 -8.22 -15.40
C PRO A 43 -17.52 -7.37 -16.18
N ASN A 44 -18.72 -7.15 -15.62
CA ASN A 44 -19.76 -6.29 -16.19
C ASN A 44 -19.81 -4.90 -15.54
N GLY A 45 -18.90 -4.62 -14.61
CA GLY A 45 -18.81 -3.35 -13.88
C GLY A 45 -18.07 -2.28 -14.67
N GLU A 46 -17.92 -1.12 -14.04
CA GLU A 46 -17.09 -0.06 -14.58
C GLU A 46 -15.63 -0.19 -14.15
N THR A 47 -14.72 0.24 -15.03
CA THR A 47 -13.29 0.33 -14.78
C THR A 47 -12.83 1.77 -14.75
N LEU A 48 -11.89 2.06 -13.85
CA LEU A 48 -11.25 3.35 -13.66
C LEU A 48 -9.77 3.23 -14.06
N SER A 49 -9.33 4.07 -14.99
CA SER A 49 -7.91 4.19 -15.36
C SER A 49 -7.22 5.20 -14.46
N ILE A 50 -6.13 4.77 -13.81
CA ILE A 50 -5.37 5.55 -12.84
C ILE A 50 -3.93 5.69 -13.32
N LEU A 51 -3.45 6.92 -13.38
CA LEU A 51 -2.09 7.26 -13.76
C LEU A 51 -1.24 7.52 -12.50
N ALA A 52 -0.07 6.90 -12.41
CA ALA A 52 0.94 7.23 -11.42
C ALA A 52 1.95 8.24 -11.99
N LYS A 53 2.16 9.35 -11.26
CA LYS A 53 3.22 10.33 -11.54
C LYS A 53 4.16 10.36 -10.35
N PHE A 54 5.46 10.31 -10.64
CA PHE A 54 6.50 10.13 -9.63
C PHE A 54 7.77 10.86 -10.04
N GLN A 55 8.35 11.58 -9.10
CA GLN A 55 9.69 12.14 -9.19
C GLN A 55 10.48 11.65 -7.98
N PRO A 56 11.68 11.08 -8.16
CA PRO A 56 12.45 10.50 -7.07
C PRO A 56 12.80 11.51 -5.98
N LEU A 57 13.07 11.00 -4.78
CA LEU A 57 13.56 11.81 -3.67
C LEU A 57 14.89 12.46 -4.03
N LEU A 58 15.02 13.75 -3.70
CA LEU A 58 16.24 14.53 -3.92
C LEU A 58 17.24 14.21 -2.81
N MET A 59 18.24 13.35 -3.09
CA MET A 59 19.21 12.93 -2.08
C MET A 59 19.99 14.10 -1.47
N GLU A 60 20.22 15.18 -2.22
CA GLU A 60 20.87 16.41 -1.77
C GLU A 60 20.07 17.17 -0.69
N THR A 61 18.79 16.82 -0.49
CA THR A 61 17.96 17.39 0.58
C THR A 61 18.08 16.63 1.90
N MET A 62 18.67 15.43 1.87
CA MET A 62 18.91 14.63 3.06
C MET A 62 19.92 15.31 3.97
N THR A 63 19.70 15.26 5.29
CA THR A 63 20.59 15.95 6.24
C THR A 63 22.01 15.39 6.18
N LYS A 64 22.15 14.08 6.03
CA LYS A 64 23.46 13.39 5.96
C LYS A 64 24.18 13.59 4.63
N SER A 65 23.52 14.19 3.62
CA SER A 65 24.17 14.53 2.35
C SER A 65 25.21 15.65 2.49
N LYS A 66 25.10 16.50 3.52
CA LYS A 66 26.01 17.63 3.78
C LYS A 66 27.46 17.21 3.95
N ASP A 67 27.67 16.03 4.53
CA ASP A 67 29.01 15.43 4.72
C ASP A 67 29.33 14.41 3.62
N GLY A 68 28.61 14.43 2.50
CA GLY A 68 28.77 13.47 1.40
C GLY A 68 28.40 12.03 1.78
N PHE A 69 27.51 11.86 2.76
CA PHE A 69 27.14 10.55 3.32
C PHE A 69 28.33 9.78 3.94
N LEU A 70 29.31 10.50 4.50
CA LEU A 70 30.47 9.90 5.15
C LEU A 70 30.05 8.84 6.20
N GLY A 71 30.61 7.64 6.09
CA GLY A 71 30.32 6.51 6.99
C GLY A 71 29.10 5.67 6.60
N ILE A 72 28.34 6.05 5.58
CA ILE A 72 27.22 5.25 5.06
C ILE A 72 27.72 4.39 3.89
N SER A 73 27.45 3.09 3.98
CA SER A 73 27.77 2.17 2.89
C SER A 73 26.99 2.53 1.62
N HIS A 74 27.64 2.49 0.45
CA HIS A 74 26.99 2.77 -0.83
C HIS A 74 25.78 1.87 -1.10
N VAL A 75 25.79 0.63 -0.60
CA VAL A 75 24.69 -0.34 -0.77
C VAL A 75 23.48 -0.06 0.11
N ALA A 76 23.61 0.79 1.14
CA ALA A 76 22.47 1.16 1.98
C ALA A 76 21.37 1.86 1.16
N PHE A 77 21.75 2.60 0.13
CA PHE A 77 20.85 3.38 -0.71
C PHE A 77 20.57 2.73 -2.07
N THR A 78 20.85 1.44 -2.26
CA THR A 78 20.59 0.74 -3.53
C THR A 78 19.14 0.90 -3.96
N GLY A 79 18.18 0.56 -3.10
CA GLY A 79 16.75 0.67 -3.39
C GLY A 79 16.31 2.10 -3.66
N LEU A 80 16.81 3.06 -2.86
CA LEU A 80 16.49 4.48 -3.04
C LEU A 80 16.98 5.02 -4.40
N ARG A 81 18.22 4.70 -4.80
CA ARG A 81 18.81 5.15 -6.07
C ARG A 81 18.16 4.49 -7.28
N ASN A 82 17.70 3.24 -7.14
CA ASN A 82 17.08 2.49 -8.21
C ASN A 82 15.60 2.86 -8.42
N TRP A 83 14.95 3.42 -7.41
CA TRP A 83 13.55 3.83 -7.49
C TRP A 83 13.40 5.17 -8.22
N THR A 84 13.47 5.11 -9.56
CA THR A 84 13.45 6.28 -10.44
C THR A 84 12.09 6.52 -11.10
N ALA A 85 11.21 5.53 -11.10
CA ALA A 85 9.93 5.50 -11.79
C ALA A 85 8.91 4.66 -11.00
N PRO A 86 7.59 4.85 -11.22
CA PRO A 86 6.58 4.01 -10.59
C PRO A 86 6.64 2.58 -11.18
N ALA A 87 6.40 1.57 -10.33
CA ALA A 87 6.35 0.16 -10.75
C ALA A 87 5.26 -0.12 -11.79
N SER A 88 4.14 0.61 -11.75
CA SER A 88 3.07 0.54 -12.74
C SER A 88 2.56 1.96 -13.04
N PRO A 89 3.04 2.59 -14.14
CA PRO A 89 2.66 3.96 -14.50
C PRO A 89 1.16 4.15 -14.77
N LEU A 90 0.49 3.09 -15.24
CA LEU A 90 -0.94 3.08 -15.52
C LEU A 90 -1.53 1.79 -14.95
N SER A 91 -2.70 1.89 -14.31
CA SER A 91 -3.45 0.74 -13.82
C SER A 91 -4.94 0.91 -14.09
N MET A 92 -5.64 -0.19 -14.31
CA MET A 92 -7.09 -0.24 -14.40
C MET A 92 -7.65 -0.95 -13.17
N MET A 93 -8.64 -0.34 -12.52
CA MET A 93 -9.26 -0.87 -11.31
C MET A 93 -10.79 -0.86 -11.45
N PHE A 94 -11.47 -1.84 -10.87
CA PHE A 94 -12.94 -1.83 -10.89
C PHE A 94 -13.48 -0.74 -9.96
N ALA A 95 -14.48 0.01 -10.41
CA ALA A 95 -15.12 1.07 -9.62
C ALA A 95 -15.61 0.54 -8.26
N ARG A 96 -16.17 -0.68 -8.24
CA ARG A 96 -16.64 -1.34 -7.01
C ARG A 96 -15.55 -1.61 -5.97
N GLN A 97 -14.28 -1.68 -6.34
CA GLN A 97 -13.19 -1.85 -5.37
C GLN A 97 -13.06 -0.62 -4.45
N PHE A 98 -13.49 0.56 -4.93
CA PHE A 98 -13.49 1.79 -4.14
C PHE A 98 -14.59 1.87 -3.09
N LYS A 99 -15.50 0.87 -3.00
CA LYS A 99 -16.48 0.75 -1.91
C LYS A 99 -15.83 0.79 -0.52
N ALA A 100 -14.55 0.42 -0.40
CA ALA A 100 -13.78 0.50 0.84
C ALA A 100 -13.78 1.91 1.47
N PHE A 101 -13.88 2.95 0.64
CA PHE A 101 -13.90 4.36 1.04
C PHE A 101 -15.29 4.86 1.46
N LEU A 102 -16.36 4.05 1.32
CA LEU A 102 -17.70 4.48 1.74
C LEU A 102 -17.77 4.69 3.26
N PRO A 103 -18.52 5.71 3.71
CA PRO A 103 -18.79 5.90 5.12
C PRO A 103 -19.64 4.73 5.66
N PRO A 104 -19.40 4.28 6.90
CA PRO A 104 -20.34 3.38 7.56
C PRO A 104 -21.68 4.09 7.81
N LYS A 105 -22.75 3.30 7.96
CA LYS A 105 -24.14 3.83 8.06
C LYS A 105 -24.34 4.86 9.20
N ASN A 106 -23.51 4.83 10.23
CA ASN A 106 -23.54 5.74 11.37
C ASN A 106 -22.61 6.95 11.25
N LYS A 107 -21.95 7.16 10.10
CA LYS A 107 -20.98 8.25 9.84
C LYS A 107 -21.33 9.02 8.58
N LEU A 108 -22.58 9.46 8.48
CA LEU A 108 -23.11 10.16 7.30
C LEU A 108 -23.06 11.70 7.43
N GLU A 109 -22.64 12.22 8.58
CA GLU A 109 -22.51 13.66 8.79
C GLU A 109 -21.26 14.22 8.11
N LEU A 110 -21.38 15.44 7.59
CA LEU A 110 -20.26 16.15 6.95
C LEU A 110 -19.13 16.36 7.96
N GLY A 111 -17.91 16.02 7.55
CA GLY A 111 -16.70 16.19 8.34
C GLY A 111 -16.51 15.18 9.48
N ASP A 112 -17.49 14.32 9.80
CA ASP A 112 -17.33 13.31 10.84
C ASP A 112 -16.35 12.20 10.37
N PRO A 113 -15.21 11.99 11.05
CA PRO A 113 -14.22 11.04 10.59
C PRO A 113 -14.58 9.58 10.94
N TRP A 114 -14.13 8.67 10.08
CA TRP A 114 -14.09 7.22 10.35
C TRP A 114 -12.79 6.59 9.88
N TRP A 115 -12.45 5.46 10.48
CA TRP A 115 -11.34 4.64 10.04
C TRP A 115 -11.75 3.80 8.82
N ILE A 116 -11.00 3.95 7.72
CA ILE A 116 -11.00 2.98 6.63
C ILE A 116 -10.18 1.77 7.06
N ILE A 117 -8.98 2.02 7.59
CA ILE A 117 -8.09 1.00 8.16
C ILE A 117 -7.67 1.51 9.54
N PRO A 118 -8.06 0.85 10.64
CA PRO A 118 -7.65 1.25 11.97
C PRO A 118 -6.18 0.93 12.23
N SER A 119 -5.59 1.55 13.24
CA SER A 119 -4.28 1.15 13.75
C SER A 119 -4.38 -0.18 14.50
N GLU A 120 -3.35 -1.00 14.33
CA GLU A 120 -3.13 -2.26 15.06
C GLU A 120 -1.87 -2.18 15.95
N LEU A 121 -1.31 -0.98 16.14
CA LEU A 121 -0.18 -0.83 17.04
C LEU A 121 -0.61 -1.20 18.45
N ASN A 122 0.15 -2.13 19.03
CA ASN A 122 -0.03 -2.52 20.41
C ASN A 122 0.29 -1.29 21.29
N ILE A 123 -0.63 -0.96 22.21
CA ILE A 123 -0.48 0.16 23.16
C ILE A 123 0.75 0.03 24.08
N PHE A 124 1.28 -1.17 24.27
CA PHE A 124 2.42 -1.46 25.15
C PHE A 124 3.77 -1.38 24.43
N THR A 125 3.85 -1.82 23.16
CA THR A 125 5.11 -1.78 22.41
C THR A 125 5.17 -0.58 21.48
N GLY A 126 4.06 -0.16 20.88
CA GLY A 126 3.97 1.03 20.04
C GLY A 126 4.64 0.92 18.66
N TYR A 127 5.30 -0.20 18.34
CA TYR A 127 5.98 -0.41 17.06
C TYR A 127 6.00 -1.86 16.56
N LEU A 128 6.24 -2.04 15.26
CA LEU A 128 6.48 -3.32 14.57
C LEU A 128 7.97 -3.52 14.23
N PRO A 129 8.45 -4.76 13.97
CA PRO A 129 9.87 -5.04 13.71
C PRO A 129 10.44 -4.36 12.45
N ASN A 130 11.73 -3.99 12.51
CA ASN A 130 12.47 -3.30 11.43
C ASN A 130 13.06 -4.23 10.37
N ASN A 131 13.16 -5.52 10.67
CA ASN A 131 13.78 -6.54 9.80
C ASN A 131 12.81 -7.15 8.77
N ARG A 132 11.72 -6.44 8.45
CA ARG A 132 10.69 -6.91 7.51
C ARG A 132 11.06 -6.48 6.11
N PHE A 133 11.16 -7.43 5.19
CA PHE A 133 11.39 -7.13 3.77
C PHE A 133 10.08 -7.06 2.98
N TYR A 134 9.19 -8.01 3.23
CA TYR A 134 7.97 -8.17 2.44
C TYR A 134 6.73 -7.73 3.23
N PRO A 135 5.80 -7.00 2.60
CA PRO A 135 4.56 -6.61 3.25
C PRO A 135 3.70 -7.85 3.54
N PRO A 136 2.91 -7.83 4.62
CA PRO A 136 1.94 -8.88 4.88
C PRO A 136 0.87 -8.85 3.78
N ALA A 137 0.25 -10.00 3.51
CA ALA A 137 -0.86 -10.06 2.55
C ALA A 137 -1.99 -9.12 3.00
N PRO A 138 -2.44 -8.19 2.14
CA PRO A 138 -3.47 -7.22 2.50
C PRO A 138 -4.83 -7.93 2.69
N LYS A 139 -5.62 -7.45 3.66
CA LYS A 139 -6.95 -8.02 3.95
C LYS A 139 -8.04 -6.95 3.96
N GLY A 140 -9.23 -7.33 3.52
CA GLY A 140 -10.41 -6.44 3.50
C GLY A 140 -10.14 -5.12 2.78
N LYS A 141 -10.44 -4.00 3.45
CA LYS A 141 -10.23 -2.65 2.93
C LYS A 141 -8.77 -2.30 2.61
N GLU A 142 -7.80 -3.06 3.11
CA GLU A 142 -6.38 -2.87 2.77
C GLU A 142 -6.07 -3.24 1.32
N VAL A 143 -6.85 -4.15 0.72
CA VAL A 143 -6.55 -4.70 -0.62
C VAL A 143 -6.48 -3.59 -1.66
N ILE A 144 -7.47 -2.68 -1.71
CA ILE A 144 -7.46 -1.59 -2.68
C ILE A 144 -6.35 -0.56 -2.40
N ILE A 145 -6.07 -0.27 -1.12
CA ILE A 145 -5.00 0.67 -0.75
C ILE A 145 -3.63 0.08 -1.09
N HIS A 146 -3.41 -1.20 -0.81
CA HIS A 146 -2.22 -1.93 -1.24
C HIS A 146 -2.07 -1.88 -2.75
N LYS A 147 -3.10 -2.23 -3.53
CA LYS A 147 -3.08 -2.19 -5.01
C LYS A 147 -2.71 -0.80 -5.55
N LEU A 148 -3.29 0.26 -5.00
CA LEU A 148 -2.97 1.65 -5.35
C LEU A 148 -1.50 1.97 -5.04
N LEU A 149 -1.02 1.68 -3.84
CA LEU A 149 0.36 1.99 -3.44
C LEU A 149 1.39 1.12 -4.20
N SER A 150 1.02 -0.11 -4.57
CA SER A 150 1.84 -1.00 -5.39
C SER A 150 2.12 -0.43 -6.78
N MET A 151 1.31 0.51 -7.28
CA MET A 151 1.62 1.22 -8.52
C MET A 151 2.94 2.00 -8.43
N PHE A 152 3.32 2.46 -7.23
CA PHE A 152 4.59 3.16 -7.06
C PHE A 152 5.76 2.20 -6.85
N HIS A 153 5.59 1.19 -5.99
CA HIS A 153 6.65 0.25 -5.62
C HIS A 153 6.04 -1.09 -5.17
N PRO A 154 6.62 -2.24 -5.51
CA PRO A 154 6.02 -3.57 -5.27
C PRO A 154 5.86 -3.94 -3.78
N ARG A 155 6.58 -3.28 -2.87
CA ARG A 155 6.58 -3.58 -1.42
C ARG A 155 6.00 -2.45 -0.56
N PRO A 156 4.70 -2.09 -0.71
CA PRO A 156 4.06 -1.13 0.17
C PRO A 156 3.57 -1.81 1.46
N PHE A 157 3.86 -1.19 2.59
CA PHE A 157 3.29 -1.54 3.88
C PHE A 157 2.15 -0.55 4.18
N VAL A 158 0.91 -1.02 4.00
CA VAL A 158 -0.32 -0.23 4.25
C VAL A 158 -0.45 0.23 5.71
N LYS A 159 0.24 -0.47 6.61
CA LYS A 159 0.38 -0.13 8.03
C LYS A 159 1.85 0.07 8.33
N THR A 160 2.21 1.31 8.63
CA THR A 160 3.55 1.72 9.08
C THR A 160 3.97 0.97 10.34
N ARG A 161 5.28 0.81 10.55
CA ARG A 161 5.85 0.22 11.76
C ARG A 161 5.59 1.04 13.02
N PHE A 162 5.37 2.35 12.91
CA PHE A 162 5.17 3.27 14.03
C PHE A 162 4.00 4.21 13.78
N ALA A 163 3.52 4.86 14.84
CA ALA A 163 2.44 5.83 14.72
C ALA A 163 2.93 7.10 13.99
N PRO A 164 2.07 7.76 13.18
CA PRO A 164 0.68 7.42 12.90
C PRO A 164 0.53 6.24 11.93
N GLN A 165 -0.52 5.43 12.12
CA GLN A 165 -0.79 4.24 11.32
C GLN A 165 -2.24 4.21 10.85
N GLY A 166 -2.47 3.64 9.65
CA GLY A 166 -3.80 3.38 9.12
C GLY A 166 -4.33 4.48 8.20
N ALA A 167 -5.61 4.41 7.90
CA ALA A 167 -6.30 5.28 6.97
C ALA A 167 -7.59 5.83 7.58
N VAL A 168 -7.76 7.16 7.52
CA VAL A 168 -8.93 7.88 8.03
C VAL A 168 -9.59 8.65 6.90
N ALA A 169 -10.91 8.76 6.92
CA ALA A 169 -11.68 9.49 5.93
C ALA A 169 -12.81 10.30 6.57
N CYS A 170 -13.28 11.31 5.87
CA CYS A 170 -14.49 12.05 6.21
C CYS A 170 -15.27 12.42 4.93
N ILE A 171 -16.58 12.64 5.06
CA ILE A 171 -17.38 13.17 3.96
C ILE A 171 -17.07 14.67 3.84
N GLN A 172 -16.53 15.08 2.70
CA GLN A 172 -16.22 16.48 2.40
C GLN A 172 -17.41 17.20 1.75
N ALA A 173 -18.18 16.50 0.90
CA ALA A 173 -19.40 17.03 0.29
C ALA A 173 -20.38 15.91 -0.05
N VAL A 174 -21.67 16.25 -0.07
CA VAL A 174 -22.77 15.35 -0.42
C VAL A 174 -23.57 15.98 -1.56
N ALA A 175 -23.80 15.19 -2.61
CA ALA A 175 -24.79 15.49 -3.65
C ALA A 175 -25.91 14.45 -3.59
N GLU A 176 -26.89 14.55 -4.49
CA GLU A 176 -28.01 13.59 -4.57
C GLU A 176 -27.50 12.16 -4.76
N PHE A 177 -26.63 11.94 -5.76
CA PHE A 177 -26.12 10.61 -6.12
C PHE A 177 -24.67 10.34 -5.70
N TYR A 178 -23.93 11.36 -5.25
CA TYR A 178 -22.48 11.27 -5.02
C TYR A 178 -22.08 11.64 -3.59
N TYR A 179 -21.01 10.98 -3.14
CA TYR A 179 -20.17 11.49 -2.07
C TYR A 179 -18.86 12.02 -2.64
N LYS A 180 -18.35 13.11 -2.05
CA LYS A 180 -16.93 13.45 -2.08
C LYS A 180 -16.33 13.09 -0.73
N ILE A 181 -15.44 12.12 -0.71
CA ILE A 181 -14.75 11.64 0.49
C ILE A 181 -13.32 12.17 0.44
N ALA A 182 -12.90 12.85 1.48
CA ALA A 182 -11.50 13.19 1.70
C ALA A 182 -10.88 12.14 2.64
N PHE A 183 -9.62 11.77 2.41
CA PHE A 183 -8.96 10.77 3.23
C PHE A 183 -7.46 11.03 3.38
N ARG A 184 -6.88 10.42 4.41
CA ARG A 184 -5.46 10.38 4.69
C ARG A 184 -5.02 8.94 4.96
N ILE A 185 -3.90 8.54 4.41
CA ILE A 185 -3.31 7.19 4.57
C ILE A 185 -1.87 7.33 5.06
N HIS A 186 -1.51 6.58 6.10
CA HIS A 186 -0.13 6.39 6.53
C HIS A 186 0.35 5.01 6.09
N ALA A 187 1.35 4.99 5.22
CA ALA A 187 1.97 3.79 4.69
C ALA A 187 3.47 4.06 4.50
N GLU A 188 4.26 2.99 4.45
CA GLU A 188 5.69 3.05 4.17
C GLU A 188 6.05 2.05 3.07
N PHE A 189 7.24 2.17 2.51
CA PHE A 189 7.77 1.28 1.50
C PHE A 189 9.07 0.69 1.98
N GLN A 190 9.27 -0.57 1.65
CA GLN A 190 10.55 -1.21 1.85
C GLN A 190 11.29 -1.21 0.49
N LEU A 191 12.48 -0.60 0.41
CA LEU A 191 13.19 -0.40 -0.86
C LEU A 191 14.29 -1.42 -1.16
N ASN A 192 14.99 -1.94 -0.15
CA ASN A 192 16.11 -2.87 -0.35
C ASN A 192 15.68 -4.33 -0.26
N GLU A 193 16.30 -5.23 -1.02
CA GLU A 193 16.07 -6.67 -0.90
C GLU A 193 17.31 -7.37 -0.34
N PRO A 194 17.17 -8.57 0.26
CA PRO A 194 18.32 -9.36 0.64
C PRO A 194 19.26 -9.56 -0.56
N PRO A 195 20.59 -9.46 -0.38
CA PRO A 195 21.31 -9.43 0.90
C PRO A 195 21.46 -8.04 1.53
N ASP A 196 20.98 -6.97 0.89
CA ASP A 196 21.06 -5.62 1.46
C ASP A 196 20.12 -5.51 2.67
N PHE A 197 20.53 -4.73 3.67
CA PHE A 197 19.71 -4.49 4.85
C PHE A 197 18.45 -3.68 4.52
N PRO A 198 17.36 -3.85 5.31
CA PRO A 198 16.14 -3.12 5.10
C PRO A 198 16.35 -1.60 5.03
N PHE A 199 15.73 -0.98 4.03
CA PHE A 199 15.62 0.46 3.88
C PHE A 199 14.14 0.81 3.83
N TRP A 200 13.69 1.59 4.79
CA TRP A 200 12.33 2.05 4.95
C TRP A 200 12.20 3.46 4.43
N PHE A 201 11.18 3.67 3.60
CA PHE A 201 10.83 4.95 3.01
C PHE A 201 9.40 5.28 3.43
N SER A 202 9.24 6.28 4.28
CA SER A 202 8.00 6.60 4.97
C SER A 202 7.53 8.01 4.60
N PRO A 203 6.67 8.16 3.57
CA PRO A 203 6.03 9.44 3.32
C PRO A 203 5.27 9.93 4.55
N ALA A 204 5.33 11.23 4.83
CA ALA A 204 4.69 11.83 6.00
C ALA A 204 3.18 11.47 6.07
N GLN A 205 2.51 11.54 4.93
CA GLN A 205 1.18 11.00 4.69
C GLN A 205 0.88 11.00 3.20
N PHE A 206 -0.03 10.12 2.78
CA PHE A 206 -0.80 10.35 1.56
C PHE A 206 -2.09 11.10 1.89
N THR A 207 -2.40 12.09 1.08
CA THR A 207 -3.67 12.85 1.11
C THR A 207 -4.43 12.54 -0.17
N GLY A 208 -5.75 12.42 -0.09
CA GLY A 208 -6.53 12.17 -1.28
C GLY A 208 -7.99 12.48 -1.13
N TYR A 209 -8.69 12.35 -2.25
CA TYR A 209 -10.14 12.36 -2.28
C TYR A 209 -10.66 11.46 -3.38
N ILE A 210 -11.90 11.03 -3.21
CA ILE A 210 -12.66 10.30 -4.21
C ILE A 210 -14.05 10.89 -4.33
N VAL A 211 -14.52 11.08 -5.56
CA VAL A 211 -15.91 11.38 -5.89
C VAL A 211 -16.51 10.15 -6.53
N PHE A 212 -17.50 9.56 -5.88
CA PHE A 212 -18.09 8.30 -6.33
C PHE A 212 -19.55 8.19 -5.91
N SER A 213 -20.30 7.36 -6.63
CA SER A 213 -21.71 7.16 -6.41
C SER A 213 -21.96 6.52 -5.05
N LYS A 214 -23.09 6.85 -4.41
CA LYS A 214 -23.43 6.36 -3.06
C LYS A 214 -23.56 4.84 -2.97
N ASP A 215 -23.78 4.17 -4.10
CA ASP A 215 -23.84 2.72 -4.27
C ASP A 215 -22.49 2.10 -4.72
N SER A 216 -21.43 2.92 -4.87
CA SER A 216 -20.08 2.54 -5.34
C SER A 216 -19.99 1.93 -6.74
N SER A 217 -21.04 2.08 -7.57
CA SER A 217 -21.04 1.59 -8.96
C SER A 217 -20.21 2.46 -9.92
N HIS A 218 -20.05 3.75 -9.63
CA HIS A 218 -19.36 4.71 -10.50
C HIS A 218 -18.38 5.59 -9.71
N VAL A 219 -17.14 5.69 -10.17
CA VAL A 219 -16.12 6.62 -9.65
C VAL A 219 -15.95 7.75 -10.65
N ARG A 220 -16.32 8.97 -10.25
CA ARG A 220 -16.21 10.15 -11.09
C ARG A 220 -14.80 10.73 -11.11
N GLU A 221 -14.12 10.69 -9.98
CA GLU A 221 -12.80 11.30 -9.81
C GLU A 221 -12.06 10.63 -8.64
N PHE A 222 -10.76 10.38 -8.80
CA PHE A 222 -9.90 9.86 -7.75
C PHE A 222 -8.53 10.56 -7.76
N LYS A 223 -8.05 10.97 -6.59
CA LYS A 223 -6.71 11.51 -6.41
C LYS A 223 -6.09 11.07 -5.09
N LEU A 224 -4.82 10.69 -5.13
CA LEU A 224 -3.99 10.33 -3.97
C LEU A 224 -2.61 10.92 -4.19
N PHE A 225 -2.04 11.64 -3.22
CA PHE A 225 -0.71 12.24 -3.38
C PHE A 225 0.01 12.43 -2.05
N VAL A 226 1.33 12.44 -2.08
CA VAL A 226 2.16 12.92 -0.97
C VAL A 226 2.24 14.45 -1.06
N PRO A 227 1.79 15.21 -0.05
CA PRO A 227 1.94 16.66 -0.06
C PRO A 227 3.42 17.07 -0.17
N ASN A 228 3.72 18.02 -1.07
CA ASN A 228 5.07 18.52 -1.35
C ASN A 228 5.22 20.02 -1.05
N ASN A 229 4.25 20.64 -0.39
CA ASN A 229 4.28 22.05 0.00
C ASN A 229 5.21 22.33 1.19
N ARG A 230 5.83 21.30 1.78
CA ARG A 230 6.82 21.39 2.84
C ARG A 230 8.16 20.87 2.32
N SER A 231 9.24 21.45 2.83
CA SER A 231 10.61 21.14 2.39
C SER A 231 11.10 19.74 2.78
N LEU A 232 10.38 19.02 3.65
CA LEU A 232 10.70 17.67 4.10
C LEU A 232 9.37 16.91 4.25
N ASN A 233 9.21 15.83 3.51
CA ASN A 233 7.95 15.08 3.42
C ASN A 233 8.12 13.55 3.38
N VAL A 234 9.35 13.06 3.55
CA VAL A 234 9.66 11.63 3.67
C VAL A 234 10.69 11.41 4.76
N ASP A 235 10.35 10.52 5.70
CA ASP A 235 11.26 9.95 6.68
C ASP A 235 11.88 8.66 6.12
N MET A 236 13.16 8.43 6.40
CA MET A 236 13.91 7.27 5.91
C MET A 236 14.68 6.64 7.06
N GLU A 237 14.60 5.32 7.16
CA GLU A 237 15.35 4.54 8.15
C GLU A 237 16.01 3.36 7.47
N TRP A 238 17.25 3.04 7.81
CA TRP A 238 17.89 1.84 7.30
C TRP A 238 18.75 1.15 8.33
N LEU A 239 18.75 -0.17 8.26
CA LEU A 239 19.61 -1.00 9.09
C LEU A 239 21.02 -1.06 8.50
N TYR A 240 22.02 -1.18 9.36
CA TYR A 240 23.42 -1.32 8.95
C TYR A 240 24.22 -2.16 9.97
N GLY A 241 25.40 -2.63 9.58
CA GLY A 241 26.31 -3.39 10.46
C GLY A 241 26.34 -4.90 10.19
N ALA A 242 27.25 -5.61 10.84
CA ALA A 242 27.50 -7.04 10.59
C ALA A 242 26.56 -8.01 11.33
N LEU A 243 25.72 -7.48 12.24
CA LEU A 243 24.79 -8.26 13.07
C LEU A 243 23.38 -7.70 12.89
N GLU A 244 22.42 -8.58 12.65
CA GLU A 244 21.02 -8.29 12.26
C GLU A 244 20.19 -7.55 13.32
N SER A 245 20.76 -7.24 14.48
CA SER A 245 20.09 -6.56 15.58
C SER A 245 20.83 -5.28 16.00
N SER A 246 20.16 -4.14 15.79
CA SER A 246 20.23 -2.90 16.60
C SER A 246 20.86 -1.63 16.02
N ASN A 247 21.49 -1.64 14.85
CA ASN A 247 22.04 -0.39 14.29
C ASN A 247 21.13 0.15 13.19
N MET A 248 20.50 1.28 13.46
CA MET A 248 19.55 1.95 12.58
C MET A 248 19.97 3.40 12.38
N GLU A 249 20.10 3.81 11.13
CA GLU A 249 20.24 5.22 10.78
C GLU A 249 18.88 5.79 10.41
N VAL A 250 18.72 7.09 10.64
CA VAL A 250 17.53 7.85 10.25
C VAL A 250 17.94 9.10 9.50
N ASP A 251 17.15 9.49 8.51
CA ASP A 251 17.26 10.78 7.83
C ASP A 251 15.91 11.20 7.26
N ILE A 252 15.79 12.46 6.87
CA ILE A 252 14.59 13.03 6.29
C ILE A 252 14.94 13.74 5.00
N GLY A 253 14.07 13.65 4.00
CA GLY A 253 14.30 14.24 2.69
C GLY A 253 13.04 14.77 2.02
N TYR A 254 13.24 15.34 0.84
CA TYR A 254 12.21 15.92 0.01
C TYR A 254 11.93 15.05 -1.22
N LEU A 255 10.68 14.62 -1.33
CA LEU A 255 10.11 13.96 -2.49
C LEU A 255 9.26 14.97 -3.28
N PRO A 256 9.68 15.36 -4.50
CA PRO A 256 8.99 16.36 -5.27
C PRO A 256 7.59 15.93 -5.73
N GLN A 257 7.40 14.66 -6.12
CA GLN A 257 6.12 14.19 -6.64
C GLN A 257 5.93 12.69 -6.40
N MET A 258 4.76 12.35 -5.86
CA MET A 258 4.26 10.97 -5.78
C MET A 258 2.73 11.05 -5.72
N GLU A 259 2.08 10.85 -6.86
CA GLU A 259 0.63 11.02 -7.01
C GLU A 259 0.01 9.96 -7.93
N LEU A 260 -1.22 9.57 -7.60
CA LEU A 260 -2.14 8.80 -8.42
C LEU A 260 -3.33 9.70 -8.77
N GLU A 261 -3.73 9.69 -10.03
CA GLU A 261 -4.83 10.50 -10.54
C GLU A 261 -5.64 9.70 -11.55
N SER A 262 -6.97 9.69 -11.41
CA SER A 262 -7.85 9.12 -12.43
C SER A 262 -7.76 9.92 -13.73
N LEU A 263 -7.62 9.24 -14.87
CA LEU A 263 -7.61 9.90 -16.19
C LEU A 263 -8.99 10.45 -16.61
N GLY A 264 -10.05 10.00 -15.93
CA GLY A 264 -11.42 10.42 -16.14
C GLY A 264 -12.37 9.61 -15.24
N PRO A 265 -13.69 9.76 -15.39
CA PRO A 265 -14.67 8.91 -14.74
C PRO A 265 -14.48 7.44 -15.14
N SER A 266 -14.93 6.52 -14.28
CA SER A 266 -15.00 5.11 -14.63
C SER A 266 -15.99 4.88 -15.77
N THR A 267 -15.69 3.88 -16.60
CA THR A 267 -16.47 3.54 -17.79
C THR A 267 -16.87 2.08 -17.77
N PRO A 268 -18.06 1.71 -18.27
CA PRO A 268 -18.47 0.31 -18.39
C PRO A 268 -17.43 -0.53 -19.13
N SER A 269 -17.17 -1.75 -18.63
CA SER A 269 -16.26 -2.70 -19.29
C SER A 269 -16.84 -3.29 -20.58
N VAL A 270 -18.17 -3.32 -20.66
CA VAL A 270 -18.94 -3.76 -21.83
C VAL A 270 -20.02 -2.72 -22.12
N ILE A 271 -20.12 -2.28 -23.37
CA ILE A 271 -21.14 -1.35 -23.85
C ILE A 271 -22.19 -2.16 -24.62
N HIS A 272 -23.46 -2.04 -24.24
CA HIS A 272 -24.56 -2.74 -24.92
C HIS A 272 -25.38 -1.76 -25.77
N ASP A 273 -25.97 -2.24 -26.86
CA ASP A 273 -26.95 -1.50 -27.67
C ASP A 273 -28.33 -1.50 -27.00
N GLU A 274 -29.26 -0.75 -27.61
CA GLU A 274 -30.66 -0.68 -27.19
C GLU A 274 -31.41 -2.03 -27.20
N ASN A 275 -30.86 -3.03 -27.89
CA ASN A 275 -31.40 -4.38 -27.99
C ASN A 275 -30.68 -5.37 -27.05
N GLY A 276 -29.70 -4.91 -26.26
CA GLY A 276 -28.91 -5.72 -25.33
C GLY A 276 -27.74 -6.48 -25.98
N ASN A 277 -27.39 -6.20 -27.24
CA ASN A 277 -26.22 -6.78 -27.89
C ASN A 277 -24.96 -6.01 -27.49
N VAL A 278 -23.83 -6.71 -27.36
CA VAL A 278 -22.53 -6.09 -27.08
C VAL A 278 -22.07 -5.26 -28.27
N ILE A 279 -21.91 -3.95 -28.08
CA ILE A 279 -21.35 -3.01 -29.06
C ILE A 279 -19.82 -2.99 -28.97
N ASP A 280 -19.29 -3.00 -27.74
CA ASP A 280 -17.86 -2.89 -27.46
C ASP A 280 -17.55 -3.61 -26.14
N SER A 281 -16.51 -4.44 -26.15
CA SER A 281 -16.01 -5.14 -24.96
C SER A 281 -14.50 -4.99 -24.93
N ARG A 282 -13.97 -4.38 -23.87
CA ARG A 282 -12.52 -4.32 -23.63
C ARG A 282 -12.06 -5.64 -23.01
N GLU A 283 -12.12 -6.73 -23.77
CA GLU A 283 -11.29 -7.89 -23.44
C GLU A 283 -9.85 -7.52 -23.78
N GLY A 284 -8.97 -7.52 -22.76
CA GLY A 284 -7.58 -7.18 -22.95
C GLY A 284 -6.91 -8.10 -23.96
N GLU A 285 -6.20 -7.52 -24.93
CA GLU A 285 -5.26 -8.29 -25.74
C GLU A 285 -4.25 -8.97 -24.79
N PRO A 286 -4.03 -10.29 -24.91
CA PRO A 286 -2.98 -10.95 -24.15
C PRO A 286 -1.63 -10.42 -24.62
N ILE A 287 -0.86 -9.86 -23.68
CA ILE A 287 0.59 -9.60 -23.82
C ILE A 287 1.37 -10.85 -23.43
#